data_AF-A0A8S3SII4-F1
#
_entry.id   AF-A0A8S3SII4-F1
#
_cell.length_a   1.000
_cell.length_b   1.000
_cell.length_c   1.000
_cell.angle_alpha   90.00
_cell.angle_beta   90.00
_cell.angle_gamma   90.00
#
_symmetry.space_group_name_H-M   'P 1'
#
loop_
_entity.id
_entity.type
_entity.pdbx_description
1 polymer ?
#
loop_
_entity_poly.entity_id
_entity_poly.type
_entity_poly.pdbx_seq_one_letter_code
_entity_poly.pdbx_strand_id
1 'polypeptide(L)'
;MCNTCNVPVCTSCVAGKHNGHKFSKMVDAIAQLRGENETQIHDKTNEANQNITKIEDNLKLFDNDVESVIKAITDQGNMIKSMVDKSVAQMIALVKEQSKKEKDKLTKILSAAKSTLVAGQNLDKRRRDLDKTRPDETMVQQINKMKEDINKLDIDSLPQFPKISFHSKAVTEDDIRHLIGSYTLR
;
A
#
# COMPACT_ATOMS: atom_id res chain seq x y z
N MET A 1 15.71 -28.96 72.05
CA MET A 1 16.00 -29.23 70.62
C MET A 1 17.44 -29.71 70.51
N CYS A 2 17.73 -30.76 69.75
CA CYS A 2 19.10 -31.12 69.41
C CYS A 2 19.55 -30.22 68.24
N ASN A 3 20.49 -29.31 68.45
CA ASN A 3 20.91 -28.33 67.45
C ASN A 3 21.69 -28.99 66.30
N THR A 4 22.40 -30.08 66.59
CA THR A 4 23.16 -30.83 65.58
C THR A 4 22.25 -31.57 64.61
N CYS A 5 21.13 -32.13 65.11
CA CYS A 5 20.20 -32.93 64.30
C CYS A 5 18.96 -32.14 63.87
N ASN A 6 18.80 -30.92 64.36
CA ASN A 6 17.65 -30.04 64.18
C ASN A 6 16.28 -30.70 64.47
N VAL A 7 16.20 -31.56 65.49
CA VAL A 7 14.98 -32.28 65.90
C VAL A 7 14.69 -32.17 67.39
N PRO A 8 13.41 -32.24 67.81
CA PRO A 8 13.06 -32.32 69.22
C PRO A 8 13.44 -33.70 69.75
N VAL A 9 14.01 -33.73 70.96
CA VAL A 9 14.50 -34.96 71.60
C VAL A 9 14.06 -34.98 73.06
N CYS A 10 13.67 -36.15 73.55
CA CYS A 10 13.39 -36.36 74.97
C CYS A 10 14.69 -36.58 75.77
N THR A 11 14.61 -36.53 77.10
CA THR A 11 15.75 -36.66 78.01
C THR A 11 16.50 -37.99 77.86
N SER A 12 15.80 -39.10 77.60
CA SER A 12 16.45 -40.40 77.36
C SER A 12 17.25 -40.44 76.06
N CYS A 13 16.78 -39.78 75.00
CA CYS A 13 17.50 -39.67 73.73
C CYS A 13 18.77 -38.82 73.84
N VAL A 14 18.82 -37.83 74.74
CA VAL A 14 20.01 -37.00 75.01
C VAL A 14 21.17 -37.84 75.55
N ALA A 15 20.90 -38.75 76.49
CA ALA A 15 21.92 -39.62 77.08
C ALA A 15 22.36 -40.77 76.14
N GLY A 16 21.55 -41.10 75.14
CA GLY A 16 21.83 -42.16 74.16
C GLY A 16 22.30 -41.61 72.82
N LYS A 17 21.38 -41.60 71.84
CA LYS A 17 21.68 -41.31 70.43
C LYS A 17 22.19 -39.89 70.15
N HIS A 18 21.94 -38.94 71.04
CA HIS A 18 22.37 -37.54 70.88
C HIS A 18 23.44 -37.13 71.90
N ASN A 19 24.11 -38.10 72.53
CA ASN A 19 25.16 -37.81 73.50
C ASN A 19 26.29 -36.99 72.86
N GLY A 20 26.73 -35.92 73.53
CA GLY A 20 27.73 -34.99 73.03
C GLY A 20 27.22 -33.94 72.03
N HIS A 21 25.94 -33.94 71.65
CA HIS A 21 25.37 -32.90 70.79
C HIS A 21 25.06 -31.60 71.58
N LYS A 22 24.95 -30.47 70.87
CA LYS A 22 24.49 -29.21 71.46
C LYS A 22 22.96 -29.18 71.55
N PHE A 23 22.44 -28.64 72.65
CA PHE A 23 21.00 -28.51 72.89
C PHE A 23 20.62 -27.07 73.19
N SER A 24 19.43 -26.70 72.72
CA SER A 24 18.73 -25.46 73.09
C SER A 24 17.38 -25.79 73.71
N LYS A 25 16.83 -24.85 74.49
CA LYS A 25 15.44 -24.97 74.92
C LYS A 25 14.55 -24.92 73.68
N MET A 26 13.49 -25.72 73.68
CA MET A 26 12.57 -25.80 72.54
C MET A 26 11.92 -24.45 72.24
N VAL A 27 11.61 -23.66 73.28
CA VAL A 27 11.04 -22.32 73.15
C VAL A 27 11.97 -21.38 72.38
N ASP A 28 13.27 -21.38 72.72
CA ASP A 28 14.26 -20.51 72.09
C ASP A 28 14.50 -20.91 70.61
N ALA A 29 14.56 -22.22 70.33
CA ALA A 29 14.71 -22.73 68.96
C ALA A 29 13.49 -22.42 68.08
N ILE A 30 12.27 -22.52 68.64
CA ILE A 30 11.04 -22.16 67.92
C ILE A 30 11.01 -20.65 67.65
N ALA A 31 11.39 -19.82 68.62
CA ALA A 31 11.44 -18.37 68.45
C ALA A 31 12.44 -17.96 67.35
N GLN A 32 13.64 -18.56 67.34
CA GLN A 32 14.64 -18.34 66.31
C GLN A 32 14.13 -18.74 64.92
N LEU A 33 13.62 -19.96 64.77
CA LEU A 33 13.08 -20.45 63.48
C LEU A 33 11.91 -19.59 62.98
N ARG A 34 11.07 -19.08 63.89
CA ARG A 34 9.99 -18.14 63.53
C ARG A 34 10.54 -16.84 62.96
N GLY A 35 11.54 -16.23 63.61
CA GLY A 35 12.16 -14.99 63.13
C GLY A 35 12.90 -15.17 61.81
N GLU A 36 13.59 -16.29 61.62
CA GLU A 36 14.25 -16.64 60.35
C GLU A 36 13.23 -16.83 59.22
N ASN A 37 12.15 -17.59 59.47
CA ASN A 37 11.07 -17.79 58.50
C ASN A 37 10.35 -16.49 58.17
N GLU A 38 10.05 -15.65 59.16
CA GLU A 38 9.41 -14.36 58.95
C GLU A 38 10.25 -13.46 58.04
N THR A 39 11.56 -13.40 58.30
CA THR A 39 12.52 -12.65 57.46
C THR A 39 12.57 -13.20 56.03
N GLN A 40 12.69 -14.52 55.86
CA GLN A 40 12.73 -15.14 54.54
C GLN A 40 11.43 -14.93 53.76
N ILE A 41 10.28 -15.06 54.41
CA ILE A 41 8.96 -14.84 53.80
C ILE A 41 8.86 -13.37 53.36
N HIS A 42 9.25 -12.44 54.23
CA HIS A 42 9.23 -11.01 53.94
C HIS A 42 10.13 -10.68 52.74
N ASP A 43 11.37 -11.16 52.71
CA ASP A 43 12.32 -10.90 51.64
C ASP A 43 11.84 -11.48 50.30
N LYS A 44 11.33 -12.72 50.32
CA LYS A 44 10.78 -13.37 49.12
C LYS A 44 9.52 -12.67 48.61
N THR A 45 8.68 -12.17 49.51
CA THR A 45 7.48 -11.42 49.14
C THR A 45 7.86 -10.08 48.51
N ASN A 46 8.86 -9.38 49.06
CA ASN A 46 9.35 -8.13 48.50
C ASN A 46 10.01 -8.33 47.13
N GLU A 47 10.83 -9.37 46.97
CA GLU A 47 11.42 -9.75 45.69
C GLU A 47 10.34 -10.04 44.65
N ALA A 48 9.31 -10.80 45.02
CA ALA A 48 8.17 -11.09 44.15
C ALA A 48 7.41 -9.82 43.74
N ASN A 49 7.13 -8.92 44.69
CA ASN A 49 6.46 -7.64 44.40
C ASN A 49 7.27 -6.78 43.42
N GLN A 50 8.59 -6.67 43.63
CA GLN A 50 9.46 -5.91 42.71
C GLN A 50 9.48 -6.52 41.30
N ASN A 51 9.49 -7.86 41.20
CA ASN A 51 9.44 -8.54 39.92
C ASN A 51 8.10 -8.34 39.22
N ILE A 52 6.98 -8.37 39.96
CA ILE A 52 5.64 -8.07 39.41
C ILE A 52 5.61 -6.66 38.84
N THR A 53 6.06 -5.64 39.59
CA THR A 53 6.09 -4.26 39.09
C THR A 53 6.94 -4.12 37.82
N LYS A 54 8.11 -4.75 37.76
CA LYS A 54 8.95 -4.74 36.54
C LYS A 54 8.25 -5.38 35.35
N ILE A 55 7.53 -6.48 35.55
CA ILE A 55 6.78 -7.15 34.50
C ILE A 55 5.63 -6.24 34.02
N GLU A 56 4.89 -5.62 34.93
CA GLU A 56 3.81 -4.68 34.59
C GLU A 56 4.32 -3.48 33.79
N ASP A 57 5.47 -2.92 34.15
CA ASP A 57 6.08 -1.80 33.41
C ASP A 57 6.57 -2.24 32.03
N ASN A 58 7.20 -3.43 31.93
CA ASN A 58 7.61 -3.98 30.64
C ASN A 58 6.43 -4.30 29.73
N LEU A 59 5.30 -4.76 30.27
CA LEU A 59 4.08 -4.99 29.50
C LEU A 59 3.55 -3.67 28.90
N LYS A 60 3.53 -2.58 29.66
CA LYS A 60 3.14 -1.26 29.14
C LYS A 60 4.08 -0.78 28.03
N LEU A 61 5.39 -0.98 28.20
CA LEU A 61 6.37 -0.63 27.16
C LEU A 61 6.15 -1.46 25.89
N PHE A 62 5.90 -2.76 26.05
CA PHE A 62 5.59 -3.65 24.94
C PHE A 62 4.32 -3.23 24.19
N ASP A 63 3.25 -2.88 24.91
CA ASP A 63 2.01 -2.39 24.29
C ASP A 63 2.26 -1.10 23.50
N ASN A 64 3.02 -0.15 24.05
CA ASN A 64 3.41 1.06 23.34
C ASN A 64 4.24 0.78 22.08
N ASP A 65 5.18 -0.18 22.14
CA ASP A 65 5.98 -0.59 20.99
C ASP A 65 5.10 -1.22 19.90
N VAL A 66 4.15 -2.07 20.27
CA VAL A 66 3.17 -2.66 19.36
C VAL A 66 2.32 -1.58 18.68
N GLU A 67 1.77 -0.64 19.44
CA GLU A 67 0.99 0.47 18.88
C GLU A 67 1.81 1.34 17.93
N SER A 68 3.07 1.63 18.29
CA SER A 68 4.01 2.37 17.44
C SER A 68 4.26 1.67 16.11
N VAL A 69 4.49 0.35 16.14
CA VAL A 69 4.69 -0.45 14.93
C VAL A 69 3.41 -0.49 14.07
N ILE A 70 2.24 -0.70 14.67
CA ILE A 70 0.95 -0.66 13.96
C ILE A 70 0.76 0.69 13.26
N LYS A 71 1.06 1.79 13.96
CA LYS A 71 0.97 3.13 13.39
C LYS A 71 1.92 3.31 12.22
N ALA A 72 3.18 2.89 12.35
CA ALA A 72 4.18 2.99 11.28
C ALA A 72 3.77 2.20 10.02
N ILE A 73 3.28 0.96 10.19
CA ILE A 73 2.76 0.14 9.08
C ILE A 73 1.59 0.84 8.39
N THR A 74 0.66 1.40 9.18
CA THR A 74 -0.52 2.09 8.67
C THR A 74 -0.15 3.36 7.89
N ASP A 75 0.75 4.18 8.43
CA ASP A 75 1.22 5.42 7.80
C ASP A 75 1.93 5.12 6.47
N GLN A 76 2.79 4.09 6.44
CA GLN A 76 3.48 3.66 5.23
C GLN A 76 2.49 3.14 4.16
N GLY A 77 1.50 2.33 4.57
CA GLY A 77 0.45 1.85 3.68
C GLY A 77 -0.37 2.99 3.06
N ASN A 78 -0.72 4.00 3.86
CA ASN A 78 -1.43 5.19 3.39
C ASN A 78 -0.61 6.03 2.41
N MET A 79 0.70 6.17 2.65
CA MET A 79 1.61 6.87 1.73
C MET A 79 1.66 6.16 0.37
N ILE A 80 1.85 4.83 0.36
CA ILE A 80 1.91 4.05 -0.88
C ILE A 80 0.58 4.15 -1.64
N LYS A 81 -0.56 4.03 -0.94
CA LYS A 81 -1.89 4.20 -1.53
C LYS A 81 -2.02 5.55 -2.25
N SER A 82 -1.62 6.64 -1.59
CA SER A 82 -1.65 7.99 -2.16
C SER A 82 -0.78 8.11 -3.43
N MET A 83 0.40 7.48 -3.44
CA MET A 83 1.28 7.46 -4.62
C MET A 83 0.66 6.69 -5.79
N VAL A 84 0.00 5.56 -5.51
CA VAL A 84 -0.72 4.76 -6.51
C VAL A 84 -1.89 5.57 -7.08
N ASP A 85 -2.72 6.15 -6.23
CA ASP A 85 -3.87 6.97 -6.64
C ASP A 85 -3.45 8.14 -7.53
N LYS A 86 -2.37 8.85 -7.15
CA LYS A 86 -1.79 9.93 -7.96
C LYS A 86 -1.32 9.42 -9.32
N SER A 87 -0.63 8.29 -9.37
CA SER A 87 -0.13 7.71 -10.62
C SER A 87 -1.27 7.29 -11.54
N VAL A 88 -2.33 6.68 -10.99
CA VAL A 88 -3.55 6.32 -11.74
C VAL A 88 -4.22 7.57 -12.31
N ALA A 89 -4.40 8.62 -11.49
CA ALA A 89 -4.98 9.87 -11.95
C ALA A 89 -4.17 10.52 -13.09
N GLN A 90 -2.84 10.49 -12.99
CA GLN A 90 -1.95 11.00 -14.04
C GLN A 90 -2.07 10.19 -15.34
N MET A 91 -2.06 8.85 -15.27
CA MET A 91 -2.22 8.01 -16.46
C MET A 91 -3.57 8.26 -17.15
N ILE A 92 -4.65 8.38 -16.39
CA ILE A 92 -5.99 8.72 -16.93
C ILE A 92 -5.98 10.09 -17.59
N ALA A 93 -5.35 11.10 -16.97
CA ALA A 93 -5.26 12.44 -17.53
C ALA A 93 -4.51 12.45 -18.87
N LEU A 94 -3.39 11.73 -18.96
CA LEU A 94 -2.60 11.61 -20.19
C LEU A 94 -3.42 10.97 -21.33
N VAL A 95 -4.14 9.88 -21.04
CA VAL A 95 -5.00 9.23 -22.05
C VAL A 95 -6.11 10.17 -22.51
N LYS A 96 -6.74 10.91 -21.60
CA LYS A 96 -7.78 11.90 -21.95
C LYS A 96 -7.23 13.04 -22.80
N GLU A 97 -6.06 13.57 -22.46
CA GLU A 97 -5.42 14.63 -23.22
C GLU A 97 -5.05 14.17 -24.64
N GLN A 98 -4.45 12.99 -24.75
CA GLN A 98 -4.11 12.42 -26.05
C GLN A 98 -5.35 12.14 -26.90
N SER A 99 -6.39 11.56 -26.29
CA SER A 99 -7.68 11.34 -26.95
C SER A 99 -8.29 12.63 -27.49
N LYS A 100 -8.23 13.72 -26.71
CA LYS A 100 -8.70 15.04 -27.15
C LYS A 100 -7.90 15.56 -28.35
N LYS A 101 -6.56 15.51 -28.30
CA LYS A 101 -5.69 15.93 -29.40
C LYS A 101 -5.98 15.17 -30.70
N GLU A 102 -6.13 13.85 -30.61
CA GLU A 102 -6.44 13.02 -31.78
C GLU A 102 -7.86 13.27 -32.30
N LYS A 103 -8.85 13.45 -31.43
CA LYS A 103 -10.21 13.83 -31.82
C LYS A 103 -10.24 15.17 -32.54
N ASP A 104 -9.48 16.16 -32.08
CA ASP A 104 -9.40 17.48 -32.71
C ASP A 104 -8.78 17.39 -34.12
N LYS A 105 -7.74 16.58 -34.30
CA LYS A 105 -7.16 16.28 -35.63
C LYS A 105 -8.19 15.63 -36.56
N LEU A 106 -8.87 14.59 -36.09
CA LEU A 106 -9.88 13.87 -36.88
C LEU A 106 -11.06 14.78 -37.25
N THR A 107 -11.45 15.69 -36.36
CA THR A 107 -12.52 16.66 -36.63
C THR A 107 -12.12 17.64 -37.73
N LYS A 108 -10.86 18.10 -37.74
CA LYS A 108 -10.33 18.95 -38.83
C LYS A 108 -10.34 18.22 -40.16
N ILE A 109 -9.85 16.97 -40.20
CA ILE A 109 -9.85 16.14 -41.41
C ILE A 109 -11.28 15.91 -41.91
N LEU A 110 -12.22 15.60 -41.00
CA LEU A 110 -13.63 15.45 -41.35
C LEU A 110 -14.22 16.73 -41.96
N SER A 111 -13.88 17.89 -41.41
CA SER A 111 -14.36 19.18 -41.93
C SER A 111 -13.81 19.49 -43.33
N ALA A 112 -12.53 19.19 -43.57
CA ALA A 112 -11.91 19.32 -44.89
C ALA A 112 -12.56 18.38 -45.91
N ALA A 113 -12.71 17.09 -45.57
CA ALA A 113 -13.37 16.11 -46.42
C ALA A 113 -14.82 16.49 -46.77
N LYS A 114 -15.57 17.03 -45.80
CA LYS A 114 -16.92 17.56 -46.07
C LYS A 114 -16.90 18.74 -47.04
N SER A 115 -15.93 19.64 -46.92
CA SER A 115 -15.76 20.78 -47.84
C SER A 115 -15.43 20.29 -49.26
N THR A 116 -14.49 19.35 -49.39
CA THR A 116 -14.15 18.70 -50.68
C THR A 116 -15.37 18.03 -51.30
N LEU A 117 -16.19 17.33 -50.51
CA LEU A 117 -17.43 16.71 -50.99
C LEU A 117 -18.40 17.75 -51.58
N VAL A 118 -18.64 18.86 -50.87
CA VAL A 118 -19.52 19.94 -51.35
C VAL A 118 -18.96 20.58 -52.62
N ALA A 119 -17.64 20.82 -52.68
CA ALA A 119 -16.99 21.34 -53.88
C ALA A 119 -17.16 20.38 -55.08
N GLY A 120 -16.95 19.08 -54.86
CA GLY A 120 -17.19 18.04 -55.87
C GLY A 120 -18.64 17.98 -56.34
N GLN A 121 -19.62 18.05 -55.43
CA GLN A 121 -21.05 18.10 -55.77
C GLN A 121 -21.41 19.33 -56.61
N ASN A 122 -20.82 20.49 -56.30
CA ASN A 122 -21.01 21.72 -57.07
C ASN A 122 -20.40 21.62 -58.48
N LEU A 123 -19.21 21.02 -58.61
CA LEU A 123 -18.58 20.77 -59.91
C LEU A 123 -19.40 19.79 -60.76
N ASP A 124 -19.91 18.72 -60.15
CA ASP A 124 -20.78 17.75 -60.82
C ASP A 124 -22.10 18.38 -61.28
N LYS A 125 -22.68 19.29 -60.49
CA LYS A 125 -23.84 20.09 -60.92
C LYS A 125 -23.50 20.98 -62.11
N ARG A 126 -22.39 21.73 -62.06
CA ARG A 126 -21.93 22.58 -63.18
C ARG A 126 -21.71 21.78 -64.45
N ARG A 127 -21.09 20.60 -64.35
CA ARG A 127 -20.93 19.67 -65.48
C ARG A 127 -22.28 19.32 -66.11
N ARG A 128 -23.27 18.90 -65.32
CA ARG A 128 -24.61 18.57 -65.82
C ARG A 128 -25.33 19.75 -66.49
N ASP A 129 -25.08 20.96 -66.01
CA ASP A 129 -25.68 22.17 -66.61
C ASP A 129 -25.00 22.51 -67.94
N LEU A 130 -23.68 22.33 -68.03
CA LEU A 130 -22.90 22.46 -69.28
C LEU A 130 -23.30 21.45 -70.35
N ASP A 131 -23.56 20.20 -69.97
CA ASP A 131 -23.99 19.15 -70.91
C ASP A 131 -25.31 19.50 -71.63
N LYS A 132 -26.09 20.47 -71.11
CA LYS A 132 -27.34 20.97 -71.70
C LYS A 132 -27.17 22.19 -72.60
N THR A 133 -25.97 22.80 -72.62
CA THR A 133 -25.67 24.00 -73.42
C THR A 133 -25.13 23.64 -74.80
N ARG A 134 -25.36 24.51 -75.79
CA ARG A 134 -24.85 24.32 -77.15
C ARG A 134 -23.34 24.57 -77.17
N PRO A 135 -22.52 23.74 -77.86
CA PRO A 135 -21.08 23.93 -77.88
C PRO A 135 -20.69 25.28 -78.49
N ASP A 136 -19.91 26.06 -77.76
CA ASP A 136 -19.30 27.31 -78.19
C ASP A 136 -17.95 27.54 -77.48
N GLU A 137 -17.29 28.66 -77.81
CA GLU A 137 -15.99 29.02 -77.27
C GLU A 137 -16.04 29.30 -75.74
N THR A 138 -17.18 29.73 -75.23
CA THR A 138 -17.39 29.97 -73.79
C THR A 138 -17.47 28.65 -73.01
N MET A 139 -18.04 27.60 -73.60
CA MET A 139 -18.10 26.26 -73.03
C MET A 139 -16.70 25.68 -72.82
N VAL A 140 -15.79 25.89 -73.80
CA VAL A 140 -14.39 25.44 -73.70
C VAL A 140 -13.67 26.13 -72.52
N GLN A 141 -13.89 27.43 -72.33
CA GLN A 141 -13.32 28.17 -71.19
C GLN A 141 -13.87 27.65 -69.84
N GLN A 142 -15.16 27.34 -69.77
CA GLN A 142 -15.78 26.80 -68.56
C GLN A 142 -15.27 25.39 -68.22
N ILE A 143 -15.04 24.53 -69.22
CA ILE A 143 -14.44 23.21 -69.05
C ILE A 143 -13.01 23.31 -68.51
N ASN A 144 -12.18 24.20 -69.07
CA ASN A 144 -10.82 24.41 -68.60
C ASN A 144 -10.79 24.90 -67.14
N LYS A 145 -11.70 25.81 -66.78
CA LYS A 145 -11.86 26.28 -65.40
C LYS A 145 -12.28 25.16 -64.44
N MET A 146 -13.22 24.30 -64.84
CA MET A 146 -13.59 23.14 -64.01
C MET A 146 -12.42 22.17 -63.84
N LYS A 147 -11.61 21.95 -64.87
CA LYS A 147 -10.42 21.09 -64.79
C LYS A 147 -9.41 21.63 -63.76
N GLU A 148 -9.19 22.94 -63.74
CA GLU A 148 -8.37 23.58 -62.71
C GLU A 148 -8.95 23.42 -61.31
N ASP A 149 -10.27 23.58 -61.15
CA ASP A 149 -10.94 23.43 -59.86
C ASP A 149 -10.95 21.96 -59.37
N ILE A 150 -11.03 20.98 -60.28
CA ILE A 150 -10.87 19.54 -59.98
C ILE A 150 -9.45 19.27 -59.46
N ASN A 151 -8.43 19.82 -60.11
CA ASN A 151 -7.03 19.65 -59.67
C ASN A 151 -6.74 20.29 -58.30
N LYS A 152 -7.61 21.20 -57.82
CA LYS A 152 -7.54 21.79 -56.48
C LYS A 152 -8.31 20.99 -55.44
N LEU A 153 -9.07 19.96 -55.82
CA LEU A 153 -9.73 19.09 -54.85
C LEU A 153 -8.68 18.22 -54.18
N ASP A 154 -8.51 18.46 -52.89
CA ASP A 154 -7.66 17.64 -52.04
C ASP A 154 -8.43 16.37 -51.62
N ILE A 155 -8.03 15.23 -52.21
CA ILE A 155 -8.57 13.89 -51.91
C ILE A 155 -7.44 13.07 -51.28
N ASP A 156 -6.91 13.56 -50.17
CA ASP A 156 -5.97 12.79 -49.37
C ASP A 156 -6.58 11.47 -48.86
N SER A 157 -5.73 10.46 -48.71
CA SER A 157 -6.10 9.15 -48.17
C SER A 157 -6.67 9.27 -46.75
N LEU A 158 -7.67 8.44 -46.44
CA LEU A 158 -8.29 8.40 -45.10
C LEU A 158 -7.23 8.21 -44.01
N PRO A 159 -7.27 9.03 -42.93
CA PRO A 159 -6.32 8.86 -41.83
C PRO A 159 -6.54 7.52 -41.14
N GLN A 160 -5.45 6.88 -40.71
CA GLN A 160 -5.55 5.75 -39.80
C GLN A 160 -5.99 6.23 -38.42
N PHE A 161 -6.97 5.53 -37.84
CA PHE A 161 -7.46 5.83 -36.50
C PHE A 161 -6.46 5.31 -35.46
N PRO A 162 -6.02 6.16 -34.51
CA PRO A 162 -5.14 5.70 -33.45
C PRO A 162 -5.88 4.70 -32.56
N LYS A 163 -5.25 3.54 -32.32
CA LYS A 163 -5.72 2.55 -31.36
C LYS A 163 -5.09 2.83 -29.99
N ILE A 164 -5.93 2.99 -28.97
CA ILE A 164 -5.47 3.13 -27.58
C ILE A 164 -5.57 1.76 -26.90
N SER A 165 -4.48 1.29 -26.30
CA SER A 165 -4.45 0.06 -25.49
C SER A 165 -3.81 0.30 -24.13
N PHE A 166 -4.31 -0.43 -23.14
CA PHE A 166 -3.73 -0.48 -21.79
C PHE A 166 -3.20 -1.90 -21.55
N HIS A 167 -1.99 -2.00 -21.02
CA HIS A 167 -1.35 -3.26 -20.68
C HIS A 167 -1.02 -3.24 -19.20
N SER A 168 -1.74 -4.03 -18.41
CA SER A 168 -1.44 -4.21 -17.00
C SER A 168 -0.30 -5.21 -16.81
N LYS A 169 0.45 -5.03 -15.72
CA LYS A 169 1.30 -6.06 -15.15
C LYS A 169 0.61 -6.62 -13.91
N ALA A 170 0.72 -7.92 -13.70
CA ALA A 170 0.27 -8.53 -12.46
C ALA A 170 1.14 -8.02 -11.30
N VAL A 171 0.51 -7.73 -10.17
CA VAL A 171 1.17 -7.38 -8.91
C VAL A 171 0.82 -8.48 -7.91
N THR A 172 1.84 -9.05 -7.29
CA THR A 172 1.68 -10.11 -6.28
C THR A 172 1.60 -9.52 -4.88
N GLU A 173 1.12 -10.31 -3.92
CA GLU A 173 1.12 -9.90 -2.52
C GLU A 173 2.53 -9.67 -1.97
N ASP A 174 3.53 -10.43 -2.46
CA ASP A 174 4.93 -10.28 -2.08
C ASP A 174 5.53 -8.95 -2.57
N ASP A 175 5.10 -8.48 -3.75
CA ASP A 175 5.49 -7.15 -4.24
C ASP A 175 4.94 -6.05 -3.32
N ILE A 176 3.70 -6.21 -2.84
CA ILE A 176 3.07 -5.26 -1.92
C ILE A 176 3.74 -5.29 -0.55
N ARG A 177 4.05 -6.48 -0.02
CA ARG A 177 4.77 -6.63 1.25
C ARG A 177 6.16 -6.01 1.20
N HIS A 178 6.90 -6.16 0.10
CA HIS A 178 8.19 -5.51 -0.07
C HIS A 178 8.11 -3.98 -0.02
N LEU A 179 7.02 -3.39 -0.50
CA LEU A 179 6.83 -1.94 -0.45
C LEU A 179 6.50 -1.41 0.94
N ILE A 180 5.75 -2.19 1.73
CA ILE A 180 5.36 -1.82 3.11
C ILE A 180 6.52 -2.09 4.08
N GLY A 181 7.24 -3.20 3.91
CA GLY A 181 8.34 -3.64 4.77
C GLY A 181 7.97 -4.85 5.65
N SER A 182 8.84 -5.14 6.62
CA SER A 182 8.70 -6.27 7.55
C SER A 182 8.86 -5.80 9.00
N TYR A 183 8.23 -6.52 9.94
CA TYR A 183 8.48 -6.35 11.37
C TYR A 183 9.19 -7.58 11.94
N THR A 184 9.93 -7.40 13.03
CA THR A 184 10.58 -8.50 13.76
C THR A 184 10.36 -8.32 15.24
N LEU A 185 9.96 -9.39 15.94
CA LEU A 185 10.03 -9.49 17.39
C LEU A 185 11.40 -10.08 17.73
N ARG A 186 12.15 -9.42 18.62
CA ARG A 186 13.44 -9.91 19.14
C ARG A 186 13.30 -10.31 20.59
#